data_AF-A0A4Y2A581-F1
#
_entry.id   AF-A0A4Y2A581-F1
#
_cell.length_a   1.000
_cell.length_b   1.000
_cell.length_c   1.000
_cell.angle_alpha   90.00
_cell.angle_beta   90.00
_cell.angle_gamma   90.00
#
_symmetry.space_group_name_H-M   'P 1'
#
loop_
_entity.id
_entity.type
_entity.pdbx_description
1 polymer ?
#
loop_
_entity_poly.entity_id
_entity_poly.type
_entity_poly.pdbx_seq_one_letter_code
_entity_poly.pdbx_strand_id
1 'polypeptide(L)'
;MGVIQIITPKSSVLAEKPLSRTKQVISAKDFAAKAHVPIQVYHNNVVVGYSKITAQNFAYESDTTTLFLRKIDMLWLYGKWNNLLLPGWNGYIERLSSNSMDFSTSRILFLPFIPQPASVYNTIYTTLLCALENAKRYGHDVTFDQPLYTEAREIVAAAP
;
A
#
# COMPACT_ATOMS: atom_id res chain seq x y z
N MET A 1 -12.59 2.08 7.58
CA MET A 1 -11.30 1.38 7.51
C MET A 1 -10.28 2.15 8.33
N GLY A 2 -9.73 1.52 9.37
CA GLY A 2 -8.60 2.06 10.12
C GLY A 2 -7.31 1.53 9.52
N VAL A 3 -6.38 2.41 9.19
CA VAL A 3 -5.17 2.04 8.44
C VAL A 3 -3.96 2.34 9.28
N ILE A 4 -3.09 1.34 9.43
CA ILE A 4 -1.84 1.45 10.17
C ILE A 4 -0.72 1.40 9.14
N GLN A 5 0.10 2.44 9.10
CA GLN A 5 1.27 2.50 8.25
C GLN A 5 2.51 2.20 9.07
N ILE A 6 3.38 1.33 8.58
CA ILE A 6 4.69 1.07 9.16
C ILE A 6 5.70 1.71 8.21
N ILE A 7 6.47 2.67 8.72
CA ILE A 7 7.50 3.40 7.97
C ILE A 7 8.87 2.91 8.36
N THR A 8 9.72 2.71 7.36
CA THR A 8 11.02 2.08 7.54
C THR A 8 11.99 2.70 6.52
N PRO A 9 13.15 3.24 6.94
CA PRO A 9 13.65 3.37 8.31
C PRO A 9 12.94 4.48 9.13
N LYS A 10 13.00 4.47 10.46
CA LYS A 10 12.42 5.51 11.34
C LYS A 10 12.86 6.93 10.97
N SER A 11 14.09 7.05 10.45
CA SER A 11 14.72 8.31 10.04
C SER A 11 14.07 8.95 8.81
N SER A 12 13.27 8.24 8.00
CA SER A 12 12.53 8.85 6.89
C SER A 12 11.28 9.61 7.33
N VAL A 13 10.86 9.45 8.59
CA VAL A 13 9.81 10.31 9.16
C VAL A 13 10.41 11.63 9.60
N LEU A 14 10.24 12.67 8.77
CA LEU A 14 10.54 14.05 9.17
C LEU A 14 9.87 14.34 10.51
N ALA A 15 10.64 14.86 11.47
CA ALA A 15 10.12 15.23 12.78
C ALA A 15 9.00 16.27 12.59
N GLU A 16 7.75 15.85 12.86
CA GLU A 16 6.64 16.79 12.86
C GLU A 16 6.91 17.87 13.90
N LYS A 17 6.65 19.14 13.51
CA LYS A 17 6.73 20.24 14.46
C LYS A 17 5.83 19.89 15.65
N PRO A 18 6.32 20.05 16.91
CA PRO A 18 5.52 19.79 18.08
C PRO A 18 4.17 20.48 17.95
N LEU A 19 3.08 19.71 18.05
CA LEU A 19 1.73 20.26 17.99
C LEU A 19 1.61 21.29 19.12
N SER A 20 1.40 22.54 18.75
CA SER A 20 1.21 23.62 19.71
C SER A 20 -0.11 23.36 20.43
N ARG A 21 -0.06 23.25 21.76
CA ARG A 21 -1.27 23.14 22.59
C ARG A 21 -2.16 24.35 22.30
N THR A 22 -3.30 24.11 21.67
CA THR A 22 -4.28 25.15 21.38
C THR A 22 -4.98 25.52 22.69
N LYS A 23 -5.00 26.80 23.05
CA LYS A 23 -5.70 27.32 24.25
C LYS A 23 -7.21 27.51 24.03
N GLN A 24 -7.67 27.43 22.78
CA GLN A 24 -9.06 27.58 22.39
C GLN A 24 -9.71 26.22 22.10
N VAL A 25 -10.95 26.07 22.52
CA VAL A 25 -11.77 24.90 22.17
C VAL A 25 -12.11 24.99 20.69
N ILE A 26 -11.69 24.00 19.91
CA ILE A 26 -12.04 23.88 18.49
C ILE A 26 -13.49 23.36 18.43
N SER A 27 -14.34 23.98 17.62
CA SER A 27 -15.70 23.48 17.39
C SER A 27 -15.65 22.06 16.83
N ALA A 28 -16.58 21.19 17.27
CA ALA A 28 -16.70 19.82 16.76
C ALA A 28 -16.84 19.79 15.23
N LYS A 29 -17.50 20.81 14.64
CA LYS A 29 -17.66 20.94 13.20
C LYS A 29 -16.32 21.18 12.49
N ASP A 30 -15.48 22.05 13.04
CA ASP A 30 -14.18 22.39 12.45
C ASP A 30 -13.17 21.25 12.63
N PHE A 31 -13.25 20.54 13.77
CA PHE A 31 -12.47 19.33 13.99
C PHE A 31 -12.86 18.23 13.01
N ALA A 32 -14.17 17.97 12.85
CA ALA A 32 -14.67 16.96 11.92
C ALA A 32 -14.27 17.29 10.47
N ALA A 33 -14.37 18.56 10.06
CA ALA A 33 -13.98 18.99 8.72
C ALA A 33 -12.48 18.76 8.44
N LYS A 34 -11.60 18.96 9.44
CA LYS A 34 -10.15 18.70 9.29
C LYS A 34 -9.76 17.23 9.42
N ALA A 35 -10.51 16.45 10.19
CA ALA A 35 -10.24 15.03 10.39
C ALA A 35 -10.81 14.16 9.26
N HIS A 36 -11.76 14.67 8.49
CA HIS A 36 -12.42 13.90 7.45
C HIS A 36 -11.55 13.79 6.19
N VAL A 37 -11.30 12.55 5.76
CA VAL A 37 -10.72 12.25 4.46
C VAL A 37 -11.85 12.23 3.43
N PRO A 38 -11.81 13.08 2.39
CA PRO A 38 -12.80 13.03 1.33
C PRO A 38 -12.69 11.71 0.55
N ILE A 39 -13.82 11.05 0.33
CA ILE A 39 -13.88 9.80 -0.42
C ILE A 39 -13.61 10.09 -1.90
N GLN A 40 -12.62 9.41 -2.46
CA GLN A 40 -12.30 9.43 -3.87
C GLN A 40 -13.06 8.30 -4.57
N VAL A 41 -13.74 8.64 -5.66
CA VAL A 41 -14.49 7.66 -6.44
C VAL A 41 -13.53 6.92 -7.36
N TYR A 42 -13.52 5.60 -7.24
CA TYR A 42 -12.80 4.73 -8.15
C TYR A 42 -13.68 4.42 -9.37
N HIS A 43 -13.25 4.88 -10.54
CA HIS A 43 -13.89 4.56 -11.81
C HIS A 43 -13.18 3.36 -12.45
N ASN A 44 -13.80 2.18 -12.36
CA ASN A 44 -13.33 1.01 -13.09
C ASN A 44 -13.90 1.03 -14.52
N ASN A 45 -13.03 1.11 -15.52
CA ASN A 45 -13.41 1.17 -16.94
C ASN A 45 -13.78 -0.22 -17.52
N VAL A 46 -14.49 -1.06 -16.74
CA VAL A 46 -14.94 -2.41 -17.12
C VAL A 46 -13.80 -3.44 -17.28
N VAL A 47 -12.54 -3.03 -17.13
CA VAL A 47 -11.39 -3.93 -17.17
C VAL A 47 -11.23 -4.62 -15.82
N VAL A 48 -11.57 -5.90 -15.78
CA VAL A 48 -11.30 -6.74 -14.60
C VAL A 48 -9.82 -7.13 -14.62
N GLY A 49 -9.02 -6.50 -13.75
CA GLY A 49 -7.55 -6.65 -13.72
C GLY A 49 -7.09 -8.11 -13.61
N TYR A 50 -7.84 -8.95 -12.89
CA TYR A 50 -7.58 -10.40 -12.77
C TYR A 50 -8.71 -11.28 -13.34
N SER A 51 -9.30 -10.92 -14.47
CA SER A 51 -10.35 -11.76 -15.09
C SER A 51 -9.86 -13.16 -15.46
N LYS A 52 -8.60 -13.28 -15.90
CA LYS A 52 -7.99 -14.56 -16.30
C LYS A 52 -6.47 -14.50 -16.17
N ILE A 53 -5.90 -15.39 -15.36
CA ILE A 53 -4.44 -15.56 -15.24
C ILE A 53 -4.07 -16.84 -16.02
N THR A 54 -3.28 -16.70 -17.08
CA THR A 54 -2.76 -17.84 -17.85
C THR A 54 -1.26 -17.93 -17.63
N ALA A 55 -0.81 -18.95 -16.91
CA ALA A 55 0.60 -19.20 -16.63
C ALA A 55 1.18 -20.15 -17.70
N GLN A 56 2.14 -19.67 -18.50
CA GLN A 56 2.84 -20.48 -19.51
C GLN A 56 4.31 -20.07 -19.59
N ASN A 57 5.21 -21.05 -19.81
CA ASN A 57 6.64 -20.86 -20.08
C ASN A 57 7.36 -19.93 -19.08
N PHE A 58 7.55 -20.38 -17.84
CA PHE A 58 8.43 -19.70 -16.87
C PHE A 58 9.90 -19.93 -17.25
N ALA A 59 10.40 -19.21 -18.26
CA ALA A 59 11.83 -19.11 -18.52
C ALA A 59 12.45 -18.09 -17.55
N TYR A 60 13.56 -18.48 -16.92
CA TYR A 60 14.31 -17.70 -15.94
C TYR A 60 15.15 -16.61 -16.65
N GLU A 61 14.52 -15.77 -17.45
CA GLU A 61 15.25 -14.73 -18.16
C GLU A 61 15.44 -13.50 -17.26
N SER A 62 16.64 -12.96 -17.32
CA SER A 62 17.11 -11.77 -16.60
C SER A 62 16.45 -10.51 -17.16
N ASP A 63 15.13 -10.41 -17.00
CA ASP A 63 14.39 -9.19 -17.34
C ASP A 63 14.67 -8.10 -16.30
N THR A 64 14.76 -6.86 -16.78
CA THR A 64 14.92 -5.66 -15.93
C THR A 64 13.90 -5.63 -14.78
N THR A 65 14.35 -5.14 -13.62
CA THR A 65 13.66 -5.18 -12.31
C THR A 65 12.20 -4.72 -12.35
N THR A 66 11.83 -3.77 -13.21
CA THR A 66 10.46 -3.24 -13.30
C THR A 66 9.45 -4.18 -13.97
N LEU A 67 9.86 -4.96 -14.97
CA LEU A 67 9.02 -6.01 -15.60
C LEU A 67 8.99 -7.30 -14.76
N PHE A 68 10.11 -7.59 -14.09
CA PHE A 68 10.27 -8.74 -13.19
C PHE A 68 9.26 -8.72 -12.02
N LEU A 69 8.98 -7.53 -11.47
CA LEU A 69 8.08 -7.33 -10.33
C LEU A 69 6.61 -7.66 -10.60
N ARG A 70 6.14 -7.65 -11.87
CA ARG A 70 4.77 -8.09 -12.20
C ARG A 70 4.64 -9.61 -12.29
N LYS A 71 5.70 -10.30 -12.72
CA LYS A 71 5.73 -11.76 -12.87
C LYS A 71 5.95 -12.47 -11.52
N ILE A 72 6.69 -11.85 -10.60
CA ILE A 72 7.07 -12.46 -9.32
C ILE A 72 5.91 -12.57 -8.32
N ASP A 73 4.95 -11.64 -8.35
CA ASP A 73 3.71 -11.72 -7.56
C ASP A 73 2.97 -13.03 -7.86
N MET A 74 2.73 -13.28 -9.15
CA MET A 74 2.01 -14.46 -9.65
C MET A 74 2.79 -15.74 -9.38
N LEU A 75 4.12 -15.69 -9.50
CA LEU A 75 4.98 -16.83 -9.20
C LEU A 75 4.97 -17.17 -7.70
N TRP A 76 4.97 -16.17 -6.83
CA TRP A 76 4.88 -16.37 -5.38
C TRP A 76 3.52 -16.97 -5.00
N LEU A 77 2.43 -16.41 -5.51
CA LEU A 77 1.07 -16.93 -5.33
C LEU A 77 0.95 -18.39 -5.81
N TYR A 78 1.43 -18.68 -7.01
CA TYR A 78 1.43 -20.04 -7.57
C TYR A 78 2.28 -21.00 -6.74
N GLY A 79 3.49 -20.60 -6.35
CA GLY A 79 4.36 -21.45 -5.55
C GLY A 79 3.79 -21.71 -4.15
N LYS A 80 3.12 -20.74 -3.53
CA LYS A 80 2.38 -20.96 -2.29
C LYS A 80 1.21 -21.93 -2.47
N TRP A 81 0.45 -21.80 -3.55
CA TRP A 81 -0.61 -22.74 -3.91
C TRP A 81 -0.08 -24.18 -4.12
N ASN A 82 1.10 -24.32 -4.71
CA ASN A 82 1.75 -25.61 -4.99
C ASN A 82 2.62 -26.12 -3.83
N ASN A 83 2.54 -25.53 -2.64
CA ASN A 83 3.33 -25.92 -1.46
C ASN A 83 4.86 -25.90 -1.68
N LEU A 84 5.35 -25.03 -2.58
CA LEU A 84 6.79 -24.84 -2.76
C LEU A 84 7.40 -24.13 -1.54
N LEU A 85 8.68 -24.42 -1.27
CA LEU A 85 9.47 -23.78 -0.22
C LEU A 85 9.84 -22.34 -0.59
N LEU A 86 8.83 -21.47 -0.59
CA LEU A 86 8.98 -20.03 -0.80
C LEU A 86 8.88 -19.27 0.54
N PRO A 87 9.54 -18.11 0.67
CA PRO A 87 9.39 -17.25 1.85
C PRO A 87 7.91 -16.87 2.07
N GLY A 88 7.51 -16.66 3.32
CA GLY A 88 6.19 -16.10 3.66
C GLY A 88 6.01 -14.67 3.12
N TRP A 89 4.84 -14.07 3.34
CA TRP A 89 4.54 -12.70 2.88
C TRP A 89 5.61 -11.69 3.32
N ASN A 90 6.07 -11.79 4.56
CA ASN A 90 7.11 -10.91 5.10
C ASN A 90 8.44 -11.05 4.33
N GLY A 91 8.90 -12.28 4.08
CA GLY A 91 10.13 -12.51 3.32
C GLY A 91 9.98 -12.23 1.82
N TYR A 92 8.75 -12.24 1.31
CA TYR A 92 8.45 -11.76 -0.04
C TYR A 92 8.59 -10.24 -0.12
N ILE A 93 7.92 -9.51 0.77
CA ILE A 93 8.02 -8.05 0.87
C ILE A 93 9.46 -7.61 1.13
N GLU A 94 10.20 -8.30 1.99
CA GLU A 94 11.62 -8.02 2.27
C GLU A 94 12.47 -8.08 1.00
N ARG A 95 12.25 -9.09 0.14
CA ARG A 95 12.94 -9.21 -1.16
C ARG A 95 12.51 -8.14 -2.16
N LEU A 96 11.27 -7.67 -2.09
CA LEU A 96 10.82 -6.55 -2.92
C LEU A 96 11.46 -5.23 -2.48
N SER A 97 11.63 -5.04 -1.16
CA SER A 97 12.24 -3.87 -0.56
C SER A 97 13.76 -3.96 -0.40
N SER A 98 14.41 -5.05 -0.82
CA SER A 98 15.84 -5.26 -0.55
C SER A 98 16.75 -4.26 -1.26
N ASN A 99 16.24 -3.58 -2.29
CA ASN A 99 16.94 -2.52 -3.01
C ASN A 99 16.62 -1.11 -2.47
N SER A 100 15.63 -0.99 -1.57
CA SER A 100 15.18 0.27 -0.99
C SER A 100 15.74 0.43 0.43
N MET A 101 17.03 0.78 0.50
CA MET A 101 17.73 1.35 1.67
C MET A 101 17.96 0.38 2.86
N ASP A 102 19.11 0.49 3.54
CA ASP A 102 19.35 -0.24 4.80
C ASP A 102 18.42 0.29 5.89
N PHE A 103 17.55 -0.56 6.43
CA PHE A 103 16.59 -0.15 7.43
C PHE A 103 16.74 -0.87 8.78
N SER A 104 17.31 -0.17 9.76
CA SER A 104 17.54 -0.73 11.11
C SER A 104 16.38 -0.51 12.09
N THR A 105 15.42 0.37 11.78
CA THR A 105 14.30 0.69 12.69
C THR A 105 13.04 1.07 11.93
N SER A 106 11.87 0.61 12.38
CA SER A 106 10.56 0.98 11.79
C SER A 106 9.77 1.87 12.76
N ARG A 107 8.86 2.70 12.24
CA ARG A 107 7.94 3.55 13.01
C ARG A 107 6.51 3.31 12.56
N ILE A 108 5.60 3.13 13.50
CA ILE A 108 4.17 3.00 13.22
C ILE A 108 3.56 4.42 13.16
N LEU A 109 2.92 4.77 12.04
CA LEU A 109 2.05 5.94 11.89
C LEU A 109 0.61 5.48 11.70
N PHE A 110 -0.31 6.22 12.31
CA PHE A 110 -1.72 6.04 12.05
C PHE A 110 -2.11 6.87 10.84
N LEU A 111 -2.60 6.21 9.80
CA LEU A 111 -3.22 6.89 8.67
C LEU A 111 -4.62 7.36 9.09
N PRO A 112 -5.14 8.43 8.47
CA PRO A 112 -6.44 8.97 8.83
C PRO A 112 -7.55 7.94 8.59
N PHE A 113 -8.53 7.92 9.49
CA PHE A 113 -9.61 6.94 9.48
C PHE A 113 -10.62 7.29 8.38
N ILE A 114 -10.87 6.35 7.47
CA ILE A 114 -11.88 6.50 6.43
C ILE A 114 -13.18 5.86 6.93
N PRO A 115 -14.28 6.60 7.13
CA PRO A 115 -15.52 6.10 7.73
C PRO A 115 -16.38 5.30 6.75
N GLN A 116 -15.77 4.40 5.99
CA GLN A 116 -16.45 3.46 5.10
C GLN A 116 -15.89 2.03 5.26
N PRO A 117 -16.67 1.00 4.90
CA PRO A 117 -16.21 -0.39 4.96
C PRO A 117 -14.99 -0.63 4.08
N ALA A 118 -14.11 -1.53 4.52
CA ALA A 118 -12.91 -1.93 3.77
C ALA A 118 -13.24 -2.71 2.49
N SER A 119 -14.45 -3.29 2.39
CA SER A 119 -14.93 -4.01 1.20
C SER A 119 -15.33 -3.11 0.02
N VAL A 120 -15.36 -1.79 0.21
CA VAL A 120 -15.76 -0.85 -0.84
C VAL A 120 -14.52 -0.37 -1.58
N TYR A 121 -14.47 -0.57 -2.90
CA TYR A 121 -13.33 -0.16 -3.74
C TYR A 121 -13.00 1.33 -3.64
N ASN A 122 -13.98 2.22 -3.47
CA ASN A 122 -13.74 3.64 -3.21
C ASN A 122 -12.94 3.87 -1.92
N THR A 123 -13.22 3.10 -0.86
CA THR A 123 -12.48 3.14 0.41
C THR A 123 -11.04 2.71 0.21
N ILE A 124 -10.84 1.59 -0.50
CA ILE A 124 -9.51 1.04 -0.78
C ILE A 124 -8.72 2.04 -1.62
N TYR A 125 -9.30 2.53 -2.72
CA TYR A 125 -8.67 3.52 -3.59
C TYR A 125 -8.31 4.81 -2.86
N THR A 126 -9.22 5.36 -2.06
CA THR A 126 -8.96 6.53 -1.22
C THR A 126 -7.79 6.27 -0.27
N THR A 127 -7.72 5.08 0.31
CA THR A 127 -6.62 4.69 1.21
C THR A 127 -5.28 4.65 0.48
N LEU A 128 -5.24 4.07 -0.71
CA LEU A 128 -4.03 3.98 -1.53
C LEU A 128 -3.53 5.38 -1.91
N LEU A 129 -4.43 6.31 -2.22
CA LEU A 129 -4.08 7.71 -2.46
C LEU A 129 -3.52 8.38 -1.21
N CYS A 130 -4.12 8.19 -0.04
CA CYS A 130 -3.57 8.71 1.22
C CYS A 130 -2.20 8.12 1.54
N ALA A 131 -2.00 6.82 1.31
CA ALA A 131 -0.71 6.16 1.50
C ALA A 131 0.34 6.72 0.54
N LEU A 132 -0.02 6.94 -0.73
CA LEU A 132 0.84 7.53 -1.76
C LEU A 132 1.22 8.98 -1.44
N GLU A 133 0.28 9.80 -0.99
CA GLU A 133 0.55 11.19 -0.60
C GLU A 133 1.51 11.25 0.58
N ASN A 134 1.33 10.38 1.57
CA ASN A 134 2.27 10.27 2.69
C ASN A 134 3.63 9.75 2.24
N ALA A 135 3.68 8.72 1.39
CA ALA A 135 4.93 8.23 0.80
C ALA A 135 5.71 9.36 0.12
N LYS A 136 5.03 10.16 -0.72
CA LYS A 136 5.61 11.32 -1.41
C LYS A 136 6.08 12.40 -0.44
N ARG A 137 5.29 12.68 0.60
CA ARG A 137 5.58 13.74 1.57
C ARG A 137 6.85 13.48 2.38
N TYR A 138 7.12 12.21 2.68
CA TYR A 138 8.21 11.81 3.57
C TYR A 138 9.32 11.02 2.86
N GLY A 139 9.14 10.70 1.58
CA GLY A 139 10.16 10.04 0.75
C GLY A 139 10.43 8.58 1.16
N HIS A 140 9.40 7.85 1.59
CA HIS A 140 9.52 6.44 2.01
C HIS A 140 8.58 5.52 1.24
N ASP A 141 8.95 4.24 1.17
CA ASP A 141 8.12 3.20 0.60
C ASP A 141 7.07 2.71 1.61
N VAL A 142 5.89 2.36 1.09
CA VAL A 142 4.78 1.84 1.89
C VAL A 142 4.56 0.39 1.55
N THR A 143 4.52 -0.46 2.57
CA THR A 143 4.16 -1.87 2.43
C THR A 143 2.73 -2.08 2.90
N PHE A 144 2.08 -3.08 2.30
CA PHE A 144 0.71 -3.46 2.63
C PHE A 144 0.68 -4.92 3.11
N ASP A 145 -0.38 -5.29 3.82
CA ASP A 145 -0.68 -6.71 4.03
C ASP A 145 -1.08 -7.37 2.70
N GLN A 146 -1.08 -8.71 2.69
CA GLN A 146 -1.31 -9.47 1.46
C GLN A 146 -2.67 -9.16 0.79
N PRO A 147 -3.80 -9.08 1.52
CA PRO A 147 -5.09 -8.76 0.91
C PRO A 147 -5.09 -7.36 0.27
N LEU A 148 -4.68 -6.33 1.01
CA LEU A 148 -4.70 -4.95 0.52
C LEU A 148 -3.70 -4.76 -0.64
N TYR A 149 -2.54 -5.43 -0.59
CA TYR A 149 -1.61 -5.44 -1.71
C TYR A 149 -2.25 -6.00 -2.98
N THR A 150 -2.99 -7.10 -2.87
CA THR A 150 -3.63 -7.75 -4.02
C THR A 150 -4.69 -6.84 -4.65
N GLU A 151 -5.55 -6.23 -3.84
CA GLU A 151 -6.56 -5.26 -4.29
C GLU A 151 -5.92 -4.00 -4.89
N ALA A 152 -4.84 -3.51 -4.29
CA ALA A 152 -4.09 -2.38 -4.84
C ALA A 152 -3.53 -2.69 -6.24
N ARG A 153 -2.99 -3.90 -6.43
CA ARG A 153 -2.47 -4.34 -7.73
C ARG A 153 -3.57 -4.49 -8.77
N GLU A 154 -4.75 -4.98 -8.38
CA GLU A 154 -5.92 -5.03 -9.26
C GLU A 154 -6.31 -3.63 -9.73
N ILE A 155 -6.44 -2.69 -8.80
CA ILE A 155 -6.79 -1.29 -9.07
C ILE A 155 -5.78 -0.65 -10.03
N VAL A 156 -4.49 -0.87 -9.81
CA VAL A 156 -3.40 -0.36 -10.68
C VAL A 156 -3.43 -1.02 -12.06
N ALA A 157 -3.73 -2.31 -12.15
CA ALA A 157 -3.80 -3.03 -13.41
C ALA A 157 -5.02 -2.65 -14.26
N ALA A 158 -6.12 -2.25 -13.61
CA ALA A 158 -7.35 -1.79 -14.26
C ALA A 158 -7.34 -0.29 -14.61
N ALA A 159 -6.29 0.45 -14.23
CA ALA A 159 -6.11 1.84 -14.64
C ALA A 159 -5.75 1.92 -16.14
N PRO A 160 -6.30 2.90 -16.90
CA PRO A 160 -6.03 3.07 -18.33
C PRO A 160 -4.60 3.47 -18.64
#